data_AF-A0A7G7MHD5-F1
#
_entry.id   AF-A0A7G7MHD5-F1
#
_cell.length_a   1.000
_cell.length_b   1.000
_cell.length_c   1.000
_cell.angle_alpha   90.00
_cell.angle_beta   90.00
_cell.angle_gamma   90.00
#
_symmetry.space_group_name_H-M   'P 1'
#
loop_
_entity.id
_entity.type
_entity.pdbx_description
1 polymer ?
#
loop_
_entity_poly.entity_id
_entity_poly.type
_entity_poly.pdbx_seq_one_letter_code
_entity_poly.pdbx_strand_id
1 'polypeptide(L)' 'MVNFCPSCGARLGEAAFVQEYWVAQDRHVVCWCPECSVMCTVVLGRIVGTEPEH' A
#
# COMPACT_ATOMS: atom_id res chain seq x y z
N MET A 1 -3.75 -7.51 -1.10
CA MET A 1 -4.05 -7.01 0.25
C MET A 1 -2.73 -6.69 0.94
N VAL A 2 -2.59 -5.51 1.54
CA VAL A 2 -1.36 -5.10 2.24
C VAL A 2 -1.32 -5.81 3.60
N ASN A 3 -0.37 -6.74 3.77
CA ASN A 3 -0.27 -7.58 4.98
C ASN A 3 0.88 -7.18 5.91
N PHE A 4 1.73 -6.24 5.48
CA PHE A 4 2.91 -5.79 6.20
C PHE A 4 3.02 -4.27 6.16
N CYS A 5 3.51 -3.68 7.24
CA CYS A 5 3.74 -2.25 7.33
C CYS A 5 4.88 -1.84 6.37
N PRO A 6 4.66 -0.89 5.45
CA PRO A 6 5.70 -0.41 4.53
C PRO A 6 6.89 0.26 5.23
N SER A 7 6.73 0.70 6.47
CA SER A 7 7.77 1.39 7.23
C SER A 7 8.63 0.45 8.07
N CYS A 8 8.04 -0.39 8.90
CA CYS A 8 8.77 -1.24 9.84
C CYS A 8 8.76 -2.74 9.49
N GLY A 9 8.01 -3.15 8.46
CA GLY A 9 7.88 -4.55 8.05
C GLY A 9 7.05 -5.43 8.99
N ALA A 10 6.49 -4.88 10.07
CA ALA A 10 5.62 -5.64 10.98
C ALA A 10 4.37 -6.15 10.26
N ARG A 11 3.86 -7.32 10.67
CA ARG A 11 2.63 -7.90 10.11
C ARG A 11 1.42 -7.07 10.56
N LEU A 12 0.61 -6.61 9.61
CA LEU A 12 -0.65 -5.92 9.91
C LEU A 12 -1.71 -6.97 10.25
N GLY A 13 -1.98 -7.13 11.55
CA GLY A 13 -3.01 -8.03 12.10
C GLY A 13 -4.32 -7.31 12.39
N GLU A 14 -5.16 -7.91 13.23
CA GLU A 14 -6.49 -7.37 13.60
C GLU A 14 -6.43 -6.00 14.29
N ALA A 15 -5.32 -5.70 14.98
CA ALA A 15 -5.10 -4.41 15.64
C ALA A 15 -4.71 -3.29 14.66
N ALA A 16 -4.33 -3.62 13.42
CA ALA A 16 -3.99 -2.64 12.41
C ALA A 16 -5.25 -2.16 11.67
N PHE A 17 -5.25 -0.90 11.22
CA PHE A 17 -6.28 -0.41 10.32
C PHE A 17 -5.79 -0.52 8.88
N VAL A 18 -6.55 -1.17 8.02
CA VAL A 18 -6.27 -1.27 6.58
C VAL A 18 -7.56 -1.04 5.82
N GLN A 19 -7.59 0.03 5.01
CA GLN A 19 -8.73 0.33 4.15
C GLN A 19 -8.26 0.52 2.70
N GLU A 20 -8.89 -0.22 1.79
CA GLU A 20 -8.71 -0.07 0.36
C GLU A 20 -9.77 0.87 -0.21
N TYR A 21 -9.35 1.75 -1.12
CA TYR A 21 -10.23 2.64 -1.88
C TYR A 21 -9.66 2.89 -3.27
N TRP A 22 -10.51 3.37 -4.18
CA TRP A 22 -10.14 3.64 -5.57
C TRP A 22 -10.20 5.13 -5.85
N VAL A 23 -9.20 5.64 -6.57
CA VAL A 23 -9.17 7.00 -7.11
C VAL A 23 -8.92 6.89 -8.60
N ALA A 24 -9.96 7.12 -9.39
CA ALA A 24 -9.94 6.85 -10.83
C ALA A 24 -9.45 5.42 -11.16
N GLN A 25 -8.28 5.27 -11.77
CA GLN A 25 -7.68 3.97 -12.12
C GLN A 25 -6.70 3.45 -11.07
N ASP A 26 -6.38 4.25 -10.05
CA ASP A 26 -5.40 3.92 -9.04
C ASP A 26 -6.08 3.24 -7.85
N ARG A 27 -5.45 2.16 -7.37
CA ARG A 27 -5.84 1.48 -6.15
C ARG A 27 -5.03 2.02 -4.99
N HIS A 28 -5.71 2.60 -4.01
CA HIS A 28 -5.10 3.15 -2.81
C HIS A 28 -5.36 2.23 -1.62
N VAL A 29 -4.38 2.11 -0.74
CA VAL A 29 -4.52 1.44 0.55
C VAL A 29 -4.00 2.36 1.63
N VAL A 30 -4.89 2.82 2.51
CA VAL A 30 -4.48 3.50 3.74
C VAL A 30 -4.27 2.47 4.84
N CYS A 31 -3.15 2.58 5.54
CA CYS A 31 -2.72 1.68 6.60
C CYS A 31 -2.32 2.46 7.85
N TRP A 32 -2.70 1.97 9.02
CA TRP A 32 -2.09 2.36 10.30
C TRP A 32 -1.50 1.12 10.98
N CYS A 33 -0.25 1.25 11.43
CA CYS A 33 0.50 0.18 12.09
C CYS A 33 0.62 0.44 13.59
N PRO A 34 0.12 -0.45 14.47
CA PRO A 34 0.22 -0.25 15.92
C PRO A 34 1.66 -0.34 16.45
N GLU A 35 2.55 -1.08 15.78
CA GLU A 35 3.92 -1.35 16.24
C GLU A 35 4.84 -0.14 16.10
N CYS A 36 4.70 0.63 15.02
CA CYS A 36 5.49 1.85 14.80
C CYS A 36 4.65 3.13 14.81
N SER A 37 3.34 3.03 15.06
CA SER A 37 2.37 4.13 15.05
C SER A 37 2.31 4.94 13.73
N VAL A 38 2.87 4.39 12.64
CA VAL A 38 2.89 5.07 11.33
C VAL A 38 1.54 4.92 10.65
N MET A 39 1.04 6.02 10.11
CA MET A 39 -0.04 6.04 9.12
C MET A 39 0.56 6.25 7.72
N CYS A 40 0.17 5.39 6.79
CA CYS A 40 0.71 5.32 5.43
C CYS A 40 -0.40 5.21 4.39
N THR A 41 -0.15 5.75 3.20
CA THR A 41 -0.97 5.46 2.01
C THR A 41 -0.09 4.84 0.95
N VAL A 42 -0.43 3.63 0.52
CA VAL A 42 0.21 2.95 -0.60
C VAL A 42 -0.65 3.15 -1.84
N VAL A 43 -0.06 3.70 -2.89
CA VAL A 43 -0.72 3.85 -4.21
C VAL A 43 -0.19 2.77 -5.13
N LEU A 44 -1.08 1.90 -5.59
CA LEU A 44 -0.78 0.82 -6.53
C LEU A 44 -1.29 1.26 -7.91
N GLY A 45 -0.41 1.95 -8.64
CA GLY A 45 -0.64 2.35 -10.03
C GLY A 45 -0.21 1.28 -11.04
N ARG A 46 -0.39 1.58 -12.33
CA ARG A 46 0.13 0.74 -13.42
C ARG A 46 1.55 1.15 -13.77
N ILE A 47 2.46 0.19 -13.86
CA ILE A 47 3.74 0.39 -14.55
C ILE A 47 3.49 0.13 -16.03
N VAL A 48 3.62 1.18 -16.85
CA VAL A 48 3.63 1.05 -18.32
C VAL A 48 5.10 1.12 -18.74
N GLY A 49 5.66 -0.04 -19.10
CA GLY A 49 6.97 -0.10 -19.73
C GLY A 49 6.82 -0.08 -21.25
N THR A 50 7.67 0.68 -21.92
CA THR A 50 7.87 0.58 -23.37
C THR A 50 9.24 -0.04 -23.56
N GLU A 51 9.30 -1.24 -24.15
CA GLU A 51 10.58 -1.79 -24.60
C GLU A 51 11.07 -0.93 -25.78
N PRO A 52 12.33 -0.49 -25.82
CA PRO A 52 12.85 0.22 -26.98
C PRO A 52 12.81 -0.71 -28.19
N GLU A 53 12.24 -0.24 -29.30
CA GLU A 53 12.41 -0.89 -30.60
C GLU A 53 13.90 -0.90 -30.97
N HIS A 54 14.44 -2.11 -31.19
CA HIS A 54 15.84 -2.35 -31.55
C HIS A 54 16.19 -1.74 -32.91
#